data_AF-A0A3B9H8V8-F1
#
_entry.id   AF-A0A3B9H8V8-F1
#
_cell.length_a   1.000
_cell.length_b   1.000
_cell.length_c   1.000
_cell.angle_alpha   90.00
_cell.angle_beta   90.00
_cell.angle_gamma   90.00
#
_symmetry.space_group_name_H-M   'P 1'
#
loop_
_entity.id
_entity.type
_entity.pdbx_description
1 polymer ?
#
loop_
_entity_poly.entity_id
_entity_poly.type
_entity_poly.pdbx_seq_one_letter_code
_entity_poly.pdbx_strand_id
1 'polypeptide(L)' 'MGIFEKKDIRKTAFRQKVLDVFYQNENSITIGQIETAIGKHDRITLYRTIKTFLDAGLIHEIVMPGDVKKLALCN' A
#
# COMPACT_ATOMS: atom_id res chain seq x y z
N MET A 1 3.32 -20.23 0.14
CA MET A 1 4.08 -19.06 0.57
C MET A 1 3.30 -17.79 0.22
N GLY A 2 2.85 -17.03 1.21
CA GLY A 2 2.05 -15.82 1.00
C GLY A 2 2.89 -14.64 0.49
N ILE A 3 2.27 -13.61 -0.10
CA ILE A 3 3.01 -12.48 -0.67
C ILE A 3 3.90 -11.74 0.35
N PHE A 4 3.44 -11.60 1.59
CA PHE A 4 4.24 -11.02 2.68
C PHE A 4 5.48 -11.86 3.01
N GLU A 5 5.35 -13.18 3.01
CA GLU A 5 6.46 -14.10 3.27
C GLU A 5 7.50 -14.05 2.15
N LYS A 6 7.05 -13.97 0.89
CA LYS A 6 7.94 -13.79 -0.28
C LYS A 6 8.71 -12.46 -0.26
N LYS A 7 8.20 -11.45 0.43
CA LYS A 7 8.76 -10.09 0.51
C LYS A 7 9.39 -9.79 1.87
N ASP A 8 9.53 -10.80 2.75
CA ASP A 8 10.03 -10.67 4.13
C ASP A 8 9.32 -9.58 4.97
N ILE A 9 8.01 -9.45 4.76
CA ILE A 9 7.16 -8.52 5.51
C ILE A 9 6.46 -9.29 6.61
N ARG A 10 6.60 -8.85 7.87
CA ARG A 10 5.78 -9.37 8.97
C ARG A 10 4.29 -9.15 8.68
N LYS A 11 3.51 -10.22 8.57
CA LYS A 11 2.05 -10.14 8.39
C LYS A 11 1.38 -9.57 9.65
N THR A 12 0.49 -8.60 9.46
CA THR A 12 -0.40 -8.07 10.49
C THR A 12 -1.79 -7.84 9.89
N ALA A 13 -2.83 -7.78 10.72
CA ALA A 13 -4.19 -7.48 10.25
C ALA A 13 -4.26 -6.15 9.50
N PHE A 14 -3.56 -5.12 10.00
CA PHE A 14 -3.55 -3.81 9.36
C PHE A 14 -2.83 -3.83 8.00
N ARG A 15 -1.68 -4.51 7.90
CA ARG A 15 -0.97 -4.68 6.62
C ARG A 15 -1.81 -5.46 5.61
N GLN A 16 -2.50 -6.51 6.04
CA GLN A 16 -3.43 -7.23 5.18
C GLN A 16 -4.55 -6.31 4.68
N LYS A 17 -5.19 -5.56 5.58
CA LYS A 17 -6.25 -4.61 5.21
C LYS A 17 -5.77 -3.57 4.18
N VAL A 18 -4.57 -3.01 4.35
CA VAL A 18 -3.99 -2.08 3.38
C VAL A 18 -3.71 -2.77 2.04
N LEU A 19 -3.14 -3.99 2.07
CA LEU A 19 -2.90 -4.78 0.86
C LEU A 19 -4.20 -5.12 0.11
N ASP A 20 -5.28 -5.42 0.83
CA ASP A 20 -6.59 -5.71 0.23
C ASP A 20 -7.14 -4.52 -0.56
N VAL A 21 -6.86 -3.28 -0.13
CA VAL A 21 -7.21 -2.07 -0.92
C VAL A 21 -6.51 -2.09 -2.27
N PHE A 22 -5.23 -2.49 -2.33
CA PHE A 22 -4.53 -2.59 -3.61
C PHE A 22 -5.13 -3.68 -4.49
N TYR A 23 -5.54 -4.83 -3.94
CA TYR A 23 -6.19 -5.88 -4.74
C TYR A 23 -7.60 -5.51 -5.23
N GLN A 24 -8.29 -4.61 -4.53
CA GLN A 24 -9.60 -4.10 -4.94
C GLN A 24 -9.52 -3.01 -6.02
N ASN A 25 -8.32 -2.54 -6.36
CA ASN A 25 -8.11 -1.49 -7.35
C ASN A 25 -7.19 -2.00 -8.46
N GLU A 26 -7.74 -2.16 -9.67
CA GLU A 26 -6.99 -2.66 -10.84
C GLU A 26 -5.88 -1.71 -11.32
N ASN A 27 -5.92 -0.44 -10.88
CA ASN A 27 -5.00 0.62 -11.29
C ASN A 27 -4.24 1.20 -10.08
N SER A 28 -3.26 2.05 -10.38
CA SER A 28 -2.54 2.83 -9.35
C SER A 28 -3.50 3.70 -8.52
N ILE A 29 -3.34 3.68 -7.19
CA ILE A 29 -4.19 4.39 -6.22
C ILE A 29 -3.41 5.48 -5.47
N THR A 30 -4.09 6.54 -5.07
CA THR A 30 -3.52 7.59 -4.21
C THR A 30 -3.58 7.20 -2.73
N ILE A 31 -2.74 7.82 -1.89
CA ILE A 31 -2.80 7.62 -0.43
C ILE A 31 -4.18 8.02 0.13
N GLY A 32 -4.79 9.08 -0.40
CA GLY A 32 -6.13 9.51 0.01
C GLY A 32 -7.23 8.48 -0.29
N GLN A 33 -7.11 7.74 -1.40
CA GLN A 33 -8.01 6.60 -1.67
C GLN A 33 -7.80 5.47 -0.66
N ILE A 34 -6.56 5.20 -0.26
CA ILE A 34 -6.27 4.20 0.79
C ILE A 34 -6.86 4.65 2.13
N GLU A 35 -6.61 5.90 2.54
CA GLU A 35 -7.15 6.47 3.79
C GLU A 35 -8.68 6.37 3.83
N THR A 36 -9.35 6.66 2.70
CA THR A 36 -10.81 6.56 2.57
C THR A 36 -11.29 5.11 2.68
N ALA A 37 -10.66 4.19 1.95
CA ALA A 37 -11.07 2.77 1.92
C ALA A 37 -10.90 2.07 3.27
N ILE A 38 -9.85 2.40 4.04
CA ILE A 38 -9.61 1.77 5.34
C ILE A 38 -10.42 2.40 6.48
N GLY A 39 -11.00 3.59 6.29
CA GLY A 39 -11.82 4.29 7.29
C GLY A 39 -10.99 4.81 8.46
N LYS A 40 -11.52 4.82 9.70
CA LYS A 40 -10.80 5.31 10.89
C LYS A 40 -9.53 4.48 11.14
N HIS A 41 -8.38 5.14 11.18
CA HIS A 41 -7.08 4.52 11.40
C HIS A 41 -6.08 5.51 12.02
N ASP A 42 -4.95 4.99 12.50
CA ASP A 42 -3.79 5.82 12.84
C ASP A 42 -2.97 6.10 11.57
N ARG A 43 -2.85 7.39 11.20
CA ARG A 43 -2.16 7.79 9.97
C ARG A 43 -0.69 7.36 10.00
N ILE A 44 0.00 7.48 11.14
CA ILE A 44 1.42 7.10 11.24
C ILE A 44 1.62 5.62 10.88
N THR A 45 0.73 4.76 11.35
CA THR A 45 0.74 3.31 11.03
C THR A 45 0.50 3.05 9.55
N LEU A 46 -0.38 3.80 8.89
CA LEU A 46 -0.56 3.73 7.44
C LEU A 46 0.73 4.10 6.69
N TYR A 47 1.32 5.27 7.00
CA TYR A 47 2.55 5.71 6.32
C TYR A 47 3.72 4.75 6.55
N ARG A 48 3.88 4.19 7.76
CA ARG A 48 4.90 3.16 8.03
C ARG A 48 4.63 1.86 7.26
N THR A 49 3.36 1.51 7.06
CA THR A 49 2.98 0.35 6.27
C THR A 49 3.30 0.55 4.79
N ILE A 50 2.92 1.70 4.22
CA ILE A 50 3.26 2.07 2.84
C ILE A 50 4.77 2.06 2.64
N LYS A 51 5.54 2.68 3.56
CA LYS A 51 6.99 2.67 3.51
C LYS A 51 7.55 1.25 3.53
N THR A 52 7.06 0.38 4.41
CA THR A 52 7.47 -1.03 4.45
C THR A 52 7.22 -1.72 3.09
N PHE A 53 6.08 -1.46 2.46
CA PHE A 53 5.73 -2.08 1.19
C PHE A 53 6.62 -1.55 0.04
N LEU A 54 6.98 -0.27 0.06
CA LEU A 54 7.91 0.33 -0.90
C LEU A 54 9.32 -0.25 -0.72
N ASP A 55 9.84 -0.25 0.51
CA ASP A 55 11.19 -0.75 0.83
C ASP A 55 11.36 -2.23 0.45
N ALA A 56 10.29 -3.03 0.61
CA ALA A 56 10.27 -4.44 0.21
C ALA A 56 10.00 -4.67 -1.29
N GLY A 57 9.72 -3.61 -2.06
CA GLY A 57 9.33 -3.72 -3.47
C GLY A 57 8.03 -4.49 -3.68
N LEU A 58 7.11 -4.43 -2.72
CA LEU A 58 5.74 -4.94 -2.85
C LEU A 58 4.85 -3.97 -3.65
N ILE A 59 5.09 -2.67 -3.49
CA ILE A 59 4.47 -1.60 -4.26
C ILE A 59 5.54 -0.64 -4.80
N HIS A 60 5.18 0.18 -5.79
CA HIS A 60 6.03 1.25 -6.31
C HIS A 60 5.26 2.58 -6.41
N GLU A 61 5.99 3.70 -6.35
CA GLU A 61 5.45 5.04 -6.61
C GLU A 61 5.40 5.32 -8.12
N ILE A 62 4.30 5.93 -8.57
CA ILE A 62 4.11 6.47 -9.92
C ILE A 62 3.92 7.97 -9.77
N VAL A 63 4.84 8.74 -10.35
CA VAL A 63 4.77 10.20 -10.38
C VAL A 63 4.01 10.61 -11.63
N MET A 64 2.86 11.25 -11.44
CA MET A 64 2.10 11.85 -12.54
C MET A 64 2.39 13.35 -12.66
N PRO A 65 2.19 13.96 -13.85
CA PRO A 65 2.24 15.41 -13.99
C PRO A 65 1.31 16.10 -12.98
N GLY A 66 1.78 17.17 -12.34
CA GLY A 66 1.02 17.90 -11.32
C GLY A 66 1.16 17.37 -9.89
N ASP A 67 2.31 16.76 -9.55
CA ASP A 67 2.68 16.31 -8.21
C ASP A 67 1.75 15.27 -7.56
N VAL A 68 0.89 14.63 -8.35
CA VAL A 68 0.02 13.55 -7.85
C VAL A 68 0.82 12.26 -7.75
N LYS A 69 1.07 11.82 -6.51
CA LYS A 69 1.67 10.51 -6.22
C LYS A 69 0.61 9.42 -6.22
N LYS A 70 0.82 8.39 -7.05
CA LYS A 70 0.06 7.15 -7.02
C LYS A 70 0.95 5.97 -6.63
N LEU A 71 0.34 4.92 -6.14
CA LEU A 71 0.97 3.69 -5.68
C LEU A 71 0.33 2.51 -6.41
N ALA A 72 1.13 1.53 -6.83
CA ALA A 72 0.63 0.31 -7.48
C ALA A 72 1.39 -0.92 -6.97
N LEU A 73 0.74 -2.09 -7.01
CA LEU A 73 1.40 -3.36 -6.73
C LEU A 73 2.49 -3.65 -7.76
N CYS A 74 3.62 -4.17 -7.29
CA CYS A 74 4.63 -4.75 -8.16
C CYS A 74 4.17 -6.17 -8.55
N ASN A 75 4.12 -6.46 -9.85
CA ASN A 75 3.91 -7.82 -10.36
C ASN A 75 5.09 -8.74 -10.07
#